data_AF-A0A924Y053-F1
#
_entry.id   AF-A0A924Y053-F1
#
_cell.length_a   1.000
_cell.length_b   1.000
_cell.length_c   1.000
_cell.angle_alpha   90.00
_cell.angle_beta   90.00
_cell.angle_gamma   90.00
#
_symmetry.space_group_name_H-M   'P 1'
#
loop_
_entity.id
_entity.type
_entity.pdbx_description
1 polymer ?
#
loop_
_entity_poly.entity_id
_entity_poly.type
_entity_poly.pdbx_seq_one_letter_code
_entity_poly.pdbx_strand_id
1 'polypeptide(L)'
;MPTPFLRRYFPSIPAEGVAERLLDNEYQLERIAAGSPDEAPFTEYLHYLHEAQRVLAIGHLRTAAGKNKTGSIPALIAVLTAPEPTGTAAFTPANIVAHDLSARQHRLRERGTQVEQVLSNPAFAGGESQLLIEAARATKNGMTSTGRDQQEEFKDALQLFREAQEGAIGNRNYVVWFQIGWIMWKQGAQLSEAEEAFYQAYRLSAATQDIFYYLSQRHRAYLQFLQNKYSEASDTMSRAVSLYADDPETLLDAARYAAASKKTDEAAAFLRKVFVLEPSRALTVLADEAFLPVLTPLSETLWHIFENGERKATHAVNRLAATQESLRVAAERSGTTIPLPETLTAGIAEAHALIKQHNAALSYPAALGIVQTATAQANALYSHAQKALEAESAAIEQRLIRPRRQIERILSEKKKWKEDADKLVRAAKQSNVNLAVAPKRNLFGRFNPEHATLYENYQTARHQAELNALAVKNELPAYQAEIARSEGEQERIAETMAWLESEQGKSG
;
A
#
# COMPACT_ATOMS: atom_id res chain seq x y z
N MET A 1 5.66 17.36 -25.87
CA MET A 1 4.35 17.85 -26.38
C MET A 1 3.25 17.06 -25.68
N PRO A 2 2.25 17.73 -25.08
CA PRO A 2 1.14 17.08 -24.41
C PRO A 2 0.30 16.27 -25.39
N THR A 3 -0.17 15.10 -24.96
CA THR A 3 -0.96 14.19 -25.80
C THR A 3 -2.29 14.80 -26.22
N PRO A 4 -2.91 14.31 -27.31
CA PRO A 4 -4.26 14.73 -27.70
C PRO A 4 -5.28 14.63 -26.56
N PHE A 5 -5.09 13.71 -25.63
CA PHE A 5 -5.90 13.59 -24.42
C PHE A 5 -5.74 14.82 -23.50
N LEU A 6 -4.50 15.20 -23.15
CA LEU A 6 -4.26 16.37 -22.29
C LEU A 6 -4.83 17.66 -22.90
N ARG A 7 -4.75 17.80 -24.23
CA ARG A 7 -5.35 18.94 -24.95
C ARG A 7 -6.88 18.97 -24.89
N ARG A 8 -7.52 17.82 -24.74
CA ARG A 8 -8.98 17.70 -24.64
C ARG A 8 -9.50 18.15 -23.27
N TYR A 9 -8.78 17.83 -22.20
CA TYR A 9 -9.21 18.15 -20.83
C TYR A 9 -8.61 19.45 -20.30
N PHE A 10 -7.48 19.89 -20.86
CA PHE A 10 -6.80 21.13 -20.51
C PHE A 10 -6.61 21.97 -21.79
N PRO A 11 -7.68 22.62 -22.29
CA PRO A 11 -7.65 23.35 -23.56
C PRO A 11 -6.68 24.53 -23.55
N SER A 12 -6.44 25.11 -22.38
CA SER A 12 -5.32 26.00 -22.08
C SER A 12 -4.21 25.18 -21.43
N ILE A 13 -3.41 24.50 -22.25
CA ILE A 13 -2.15 23.97 -21.73
C ILE A 13 -1.33 25.19 -21.30
N PRO A 14 -0.78 25.21 -20.07
CA PRO A 14 -0.03 26.35 -19.60
C PRO A 14 1.01 26.74 -20.65
N ALA A 15 1.17 28.04 -20.89
CA ALA A 15 2.31 28.52 -21.66
C ALA A 15 3.60 27.89 -21.07
N GLU A 16 4.55 27.50 -21.91
CA GLU A 16 5.79 26.87 -21.46
C GLU A 16 6.38 27.65 -20.28
N GLY A 17 6.46 26.99 -19.11
CA GLY A 17 7.04 27.57 -17.91
C GLY A 17 6.06 28.13 -16.88
N VAL A 18 4.74 28.13 -17.12
CA VAL A 18 3.77 28.41 -16.04
C VAL A 18 3.34 27.07 -15.44
N ALA A 19 3.85 26.73 -14.26
CA ALA A 19 3.26 25.64 -13.49
C ALA A 19 1.83 26.08 -13.12
N GLU A 20 0.82 25.61 -13.87
CA GLU A 20 -0.58 25.80 -13.47
C GLU A 20 -0.73 25.31 -12.04
N ARG A 21 -1.44 26.09 -11.23
CA ARG A 21 -1.64 25.71 -9.84
C ARG A 21 -2.55 24.52 -9.85
N LEU A 22 -2.15 23.52 -9.11
CA LEU A 22 -2.89 22.29 -8.97
C LEU A 22 -4.39 22.50 -8.70
N LEU A 23 -4.68 23.47 -7.82
CA LEU A 23 -6.01 23.99 -7.47
C LEU A 23 -6.85 24.40 -8.69
N ASP A 24 -6.23 24.92 -9.75
CA ASP A 24 -6.92 25.37 -10.95
C ASP A 24 -7.60 24.22 -11.68
N ASN A 25 -7.08 22.99 -11.52
CA ASN A 25 -7.68 21.79 -12.10
C ASN A 25 -8.12 20.76 -11.06
N GLU A 26 -7.83 20.97 -9.76
CA GLU A 26 -8.05 19.99 -8.68
C GLU A 26 -9.49 19.50 -8.65
N TYR A 27 -10.48 20.40 -8.64
CA TYR A 27 -11.90 20.00 -8.63
C TYR A 27 -12.34 19.23 -9.90
N GLN A 28 -11.80 19.60 -11.07
CA GLN A 28 -12.08 18.87 -12.31
C GLN A 28 -11.43 17.48 -12.26
N LEU A 29 -10.20 17.39 -11.76
CA LEU A 29 -9.48 16.15 -11.55
C LEU A 29 -10.18 15.26 -10.51
N GLU A 30 -10.68 15.80 -9.39
CA GLU A 30 -11.45 15.08 -8.37
C GLU A 30 -12.70 14.45 -8.99
N ARG A 31 -13.44 15.21 -9.81
CA ARG A 31 -14.65 14.70 -10.48
C ARG A 31 -14.35 13.69 -11.59
N ILE A 32 -13.27 13.87 -12.35
CA ILE A 32 -12.83 12.90 -13.36
C ILE A 32 -12.36 11.60 -12.68
N ALA A 33 -11.58 11.70 -11.60
CA ALA A 33 -11.05 10.55 -10.86
C ALA A 33 -12.15 9.71 -10.18
N ALA A 34 -13.27 10.33 -9.80
CA ALA A 34 -14.44 9.64 -9.27
C ALA A 34 -15.22 8.86 -10.35
N GLY A 35 -15.17 9.30 -11.62
CA GLY A 35 -16.00 8.76 -12.71
C GLY A 35 -15.29 7.94 -13.79
N SER A 36 -13.96 7.98 -13.87
CA SER A 36 -13.19 7.29 -14.93
C SER A 36 -12.58 5.98 -14.44
N PRO A 37 -12.82 4.84 -15.12
CA PRO A 37 -12.12 3.59 -14.84
C PRO A 37 -10.69 3.56 -15.41
N ASP A 38 -10.33 4.50 -16.29
CA ASP A 38 -9.01 4.54 -16.93
C ASP A 38 -8.05 5.48 -16.17
N GLU A 39 -6.99 4.90 -15.60
CA GLU A 39 -5.96 5.59 -14.79
C GLU A 39 -4.77 6.08 -15.63
N ALA A 40 -4.60 5.58 -16.86
CA ALA A 40 -3.43 5.87 -17.69
C ALA A 40 -3.33 7.37 -18.07
N PRO A 41 -4.42 8.06 -18.46
CA PRO A 41 -4.30 9.46 -18.87
C PRO A 41 -4.02 10.41 -17.70
N PHE A 42 -4.50 10.08 -16.50
CA PHE A 42 -4.21 10.85 -15.29
C PHE A 42 -2.73 10.72 -14.91
N THR A 43 -2.20 9.49 -14.97
CA THR A 43 -0.78 9.20 -14.75
C THR A 43 0.11 9.95 -15.75
N GLU A 44 -0.28 9.98 -17.03
CA GLU A 44 0.44 10.72 -18.07
C GLU A 44 0.48 12.24 -17.82
N TYR A 45 -0.66 12.86 -17.46
CA TYR A 45 -0.72 14.29 -17.13
C TYR A 45 0.26 14.66 -16.03
N LEU A 46 0.27 13.85 -14.98
CA LEU A 46 1.05 14.12 -13.80
C LEU A 46 2.55 13.88 -14.03
N HIS A 47 2.92 12.91 -14.87
CA HIS A 47 4.29 12.77 -15.35
C HIS A 47 4.75 14.01 -16.12
N TYR A 48 3.92 14.53 -17.01
CA TYR A 48 4.21 15.77 -17.73
C TYR A 48 4.41 16.95 -16.77
N LEU A 49 3.53 17.12 -15.78
CA LEU A 49 3.66 18.17 -14.76
C LEU A 49 4.96 18.03 -13.95
N HIS A 50 5.32 16.81 -13.55
CA HIS A 50 6.54 16.57 -12.79
C HIS A 50 7.79 16.99 -13.57
N GLU A 51 7.89 16.63 -14.85
CA GLU A 51 9.04 17.02 -15.67
C GLU A 51 9.07 18.54 -15.92
N ALA A 52 7.92 19.18 -16.15
CA ALA A 52 7.85 20.63 -16.27
C ALA A 52 8.31 21.35 -14.98
N GLN A 53 7.88 20.86 -13.82
CA GLN A 53 8.31 21.37 -12.52
C GLN A 53 9.81 21.19 -12.31
N ARG A 54 10.39 20.06 -12.72
CA ARG A 54 11.83 19.82 -12.64
C ARG A 54 12.64 20.88 -13.40
N VAL A 55 12.24 21.18 -14.63
CA VAL A 55 12.92 22.19 -15.45
C VAL A 55 12.86 23.57 -14.79
N LEU A 56 11.69 23.95 -14.28
CA LEU A 56 11.49 25.22 -13.57
C LEU A 56 12.31 25.31 -12.28
N ALA A 57 12.28 24.25 -11.47
CA ALA A 57 13.06 24.15 -10.24
C ALA A 57 14.56 24.36 -10.48
N ILE A 58 15.11 23.76 -11.53
CA ILE A 58 16.52 23.96 -11.93
C ILE A 58 16.77 25.43 -12.31
N GLY A 59 15.85 26.06 -13.04
CA GLY A 59 15.92 27.48 -13.39
C GLY A 59 15.96 28.38 -12.15
N HIS A 60 15.03 28.19 -11.22
CA HIS A 60 14.94 28.94 -9.97
C HIS A 60 16.18 28.77 -9.09
N LEU A 61 16.65 27.54 -8.92
CA LEU A 61 17.86 27.26 -8.15
C LEU A 61 19.11 27.90 -8.77
N ARG A 62 19.23 27.92 -10.10
CA ARG A 62 20.33 28.60 -10.79
C ARG A 62 20.31 30.11 -10.55
N THR A 63 19.14 30.72 -10.61
CA THR A 63 18.95 32.14 -10.27
C THR A 63 19.31 32.41 -8.81
N ALA A 64 18.83 31.58 -7.88
CA ALA A 64 19.10 31.71 -6.45
C ALA A 64 20.57 31.48 -6.08
N ALA A 65 21.29 30.59 -6.80
CA ALA A 65 22.72 30.36 -6.59
C ALA A 65 23.54 31.63 -6.88
N GLY A 66 23.11 32.46 -7.85
CA GLY A 66 23.83 33.67 -8.23
C GLY A 66 25.31 33.40 -8.55
N LYS A 67 26.22 34.04 -7.78
CA LYS A 67 27.68 33.78 -7.84
C LYS A 67 28.17 32.76 -6.82
N ASN A 68 27.33 32.32 -5.89
CA ASN A 68 27.74 31.39 -4.84
C ASN A 68 27.84 29.97 -5.42
N LYS A 69 29.08 29.50 -5.59
CA LYS A 69 29.37 28.18 -6.19
C LYS A 69 29.40 27.05 -5.16
N THR A 70 29.23 27.35 -3.87
CA THR A 70 29.31 26.36 -2.79
C THR A 70 28.03 26.39 -1.93
N GLY A 71 27.69 25.25 -1.32
CA GLY A 71 26.54 25.11 -0.43
C GLY A 71 25.46 24.14 -0.95
N SER A 72 24.30 24.16 -0.30
CA SER A 72 23.14 23.29 -0.55
C SER A 72 22.51 23.49 -1.93
N ILE A 73 22.45 24.73 -2.43
CA ILE A 73 21.80 25.05 -3.72
C ILE A 73 22.50 24.39 -4.92
N PRO A 74 23.84 24.51 -5.11
CA PRO A 74 24.55 23.77 -6.16
C PRO A 74 24.35 22.25 -6.07
N ALA A 75 24.30 21.71 -4.84
CA ALA A 75 24.08 20.28 -4.62
C ALA A 75 22.67 19.85 -5.04
N LEU A 76 21.64 20.64 -4.72
CA LEU A 76 20.26 20.43 -5.20
C LEU A 76 20.18 20.47 -6.73
N ILE A 77 20.87 21.41 -7.39
CA ILE A 77 20.93 21.45 -8.87
C ILE A 77 21.53 20.16 -9.41
N ALA A 78 22.68 19.73 -8.87
CA ALA A 78 23.35 18.51 -9.32
C ALA A 78 22.41 17.30 -9.23
N VAL A 79 21.71 17.15 -8.10
CA VAL A 79 20.74 16.08 -7.86
C VAL A 79 19.55 16.14 -8.83
N LEU A 80 18.98 17.32 -9.09
CA LEU A 80 17.87 17.47 -10.03
C LEU A 80 18.29 17.28 -11.49
N THR A 81 19.56 17.52 -11.84
CA THR A 81 20.08 17.29 -13.20
C THR A 81 20.61 15.88 -13.40
N ALA A 82 20.70 15.08 -12.35
CA ALA A 82 21.17 13.70 -12.46
C ALA A 82 20.22 12.91 -13.39
N PRO A 83 20.77 12.06 -14.28
CA PRO A 83 19.94 11.17 -15.08
C PRO A 83 19.15 10.26 -14.14
N GLU A 84 17.89 10.00 -14.49
CA GLU A 84 17.09 9.03 -13.73
C GLU A 84 17.74 7.65 -13.87
N PRO A 85 17.85 6.87 -12.78
CA PRO A 85 18.40 5.53 -12.85
C PRO A 85 17.48 4.66 -13.72
N THR A 86 17.96 4.28 -14.90
CA THR A 86 17.32 3.25 -15.71
C THR A 86 17.75 1.90 -15.16
N GLY A 87 16.90 1.31 -14.31
CA GLY A 87 17.07 -0.07 -13.87
C GLY A 87 16.80 -1.07 -15.00
N THR A 88 17.37 -2.26 -14.91
CA THR A 88 16.93 -3.44 -15.65
C THR A 88 15.62 -3.98 -15.05
N ALA A 89 14.99 -4.97 -15.71
CA ALA A 89 13.68 -5.48 -15.30
C ALA A 89 13.64 -6.10 -13.88
N ALA A 90 14.79 -6.47 -13.29
CA ALA A 90 14.85 -7.12 -11.97
C ALA A 90 14.78 -6.12 -10.79
N PHE A 91 15.33 -4.91 -10.96
CA PHE A 91 15.17 -3.80 -10.00
C PHE A 91 14.88 -2.49 -10.72
N THR A 92 13.60 -2.24 -10.96
CA THR A 92 13.11 -0.91 -11.34
C THR A 92 12.71 -0.20 -10.06
N PRO A 93 13.42 0.88 -9.64
CA PRO A 93 12.99 1.67 -8.51
C PRO A 93 11.51 2.02 -8.67
N ALA A 94 10.73 1.83 -7.62
CA ALA A 94 9.34 2.27 -7.57
C ALA A 94 9.32 3.71 -8.10
N ASN A 95 8.55 3.90 -9.17
CA ASN A 95 8.37 5.21 -9.75
C ASN A 95 7.60 6.02 -8.71
N ILE A 96 8.31 6.75 -7.84
CA ILE A 96 7.69 7.52 -6.77
C ILE A 96 6.81 8.61 -7.28
N VAL A 97 7.11 9.11 -8.47
CA VAL A 97 6.17 9.96 -9.19
C VAL A 97 4.87 9.14 -9.30
N ALA A 98 4.85 7.96 -9.93
CA ALA A 98 3.64 7.13 -9.96
C ALA A 98 3.03 6.79 -8.58
N HIS A 99 3.82 6.49 -7.54
CA HIS A 99 3.31 6.21 -6.19
C HIS A 99 2.62 7.42 -5.56
N ASP A 100 3.27 8.58 -5.55
CA ASP A 100 2.75 9.79 -4.94
C ASP A 100 1.60 10.36 -5.76
N LEU A 101 1.64 10.16 -7.08
CA LEU A 101 0.51 10.41 -7.95
C LEU A 101 -0.68 9.51 -7.66
N SER A 102 -0.45 8.23 -7.35
CA SER A 102 -1.49 7.30 -6.90
C SER A 102 -2.05 7.69 -5.53
N ALA A 103 -1.20 8.05 -4.57
CA ALA A 103 -1.63 8.56 -3.25
C ALA A 103 -2.47 9.84 -3.39
N ARG A 104 -2.08 10.72 -4.31
CA ARG A 104 -2.84 11.91 -4.65
C ARG A 104 -4.17 11.59 -5.32
N GLN A 105 -4.16 10.66 -6.28
CA GLN A 105 -5.39 10.16 -6.91
C GLN A 105 -6.36 9.60 -5.86
N HIS A 106 -5.85 8.83 -4.91
CA HIS A 106 -6.62 8.26 -3.81
C HIS A 106 -7.30 9.35 -2.99
N ARG A 107 -6.56 10.36 -2.54
CA ARG A 107 -7.15 11.48 -1.78
C ARG A 107 -8.17 12.29 -2.57
N LEU A 108 -7.93 12.50 -3.87
CA LEU A 108 -8.91 13.15 -4.75
C LEU A 108 -10.20 12.31 -4.84
N ARG A 109 -10.10 10.98 -4.90
CA ARG A 109 -11.26 10.07 -4.85
C ARG A 109 -11.98 10.10 -3.49
N GLU A 110 -11.23 10.11 -2.39
CA GLU A 110 -11.81 10.21 -1.04
C GLU A 110 -12.60 11.51 -0.86
N ARG A 111 -12.04 12.65 -1.30
CA ARG A 111 -12.75 13.94 -1.29
C ARG A 111 -13.93 13.94 -2.24
N GLY A 112 -13.80 13.37 -3.43
CA GLY A 112 -14.92 13.18 -4.36
C GLY A 112 -16.08 12.41 -3.71
N THR A 113 -15.76 11.34 -2.98
CA THR A 113 -16.75 10.54 -2.22
C THR A 113 -17.41 11.37 -1.11
N GLN A 114 -16.64 12.19 -0.38
CA GLN A 114 -17.19 13.09 0.65
C GLN A 114 -18.12 14.14 0.04
N VAL A 115 -17.77 14.71 -1.13
CA VAL A 115 -18.63 15.64 -1.86
C VAL A 115 -19.93 14.94 -2.28
N GLU A 116 -19.85 13.73 -2.86
CA GLU A 116 -21.03 12.96 -3.25
C GLU A 116 -21.93 12.58 -2.06
N GLN A 117 -21.35 12.25 -0.91
CA GLN A 117 -22.09 11.98 0.32
C GLN A 117 -22.91 13.19 0.78
N VAL A 118 -22.31 14.40 0.76
CA VAL A 118 -23.05 15.62 1.09
C VAL A 118 -24.15 15.88 0.06
N LEU A 119 -23.84 15.77 -1.24
CA LEU A 119 -24.81 15.99 -2.31
C LEU A 119 -25.98 14.98 -2.31
N SER A 120 -25.77 13.79 -1.76
CA SER A 120 -26.79 12.74 -1.66
C SER A 120 -27.72 12.91 -0.46
N ASN A 121 -27.48 13.88 0.42
CA ASN A 121 -28.31 14.09 1.61
C ASN A 121 -29.73 14.52 1.20
N PRO A 122 -30.80 13.85 1.67
CA PRO A 122 -32.20 14.19 1.34
C PRO A 122 -32.60 15.62 1.69
N ALA A 123 -31.88 16.28 2.61
CA ALA A 123 -32.04 17.71 2.87
C ALA A 123 -31.86 18.58 1.61
N PHE A 124 -31.20 18.06 0.58
CA PHE A 124 -31.01 18.68 -0.72
C PHE A 124 -32.02 18.21 -1.80
N ALA A 125 -32.95 17.31 -1.48
CA ALA A 125 -33.86 16.64 -2.43
C ALA A 125 -35.32 17.20 -2.46
N GLY A 126 -35.56 18.44 -2.01
CA GLY A 126 -36.89 19.09 -2.02
C GLY A 126 -37.38 19.51 -3.42
N GLY A 127 -38.51 20.24 -3.57
CA GLY A 127 -39.02 20.67 -4.89
C GLY A 127 -38.04 21.55 -5.72
N GLU A 128 -37.16 22.30 -5.05
CA GLU A 128 -36.01 22.99 -5.66
C GLU A 128 -34.94 22.02 -6.24
N SER A 129 -35.10 20.72 -5.98
CA SER A 129 -34.19 19.67 -6.46
C SER A 129 -34.15 19.57 -7.97
N GLN A 130 -35.23 19.91 -8.71
CA GLN A 130 -35.17 19.81 -10.16
C GLN A 130 -34.22 20.87 -10.77
N LEU A 131 -34.32 22.13 -10.32
CA LEU A 131 -33.39 23.18 -10.72
C LEU A 131 -31.95 22.83 -10.33
N LEU A 132 -31.73 22.30 -9.13
CA LEU A 132 -30.39 21.88 -8.69
C LEU A 132 -29.85 20.69 -9.48
N ILE A 133 -30.69 19.73 -9.86
CA ILE A 133 -30.31 18.60 -10.70
C ILE A 133 -29.92 19.10 -12.11
N GLU A 134 -30.69 20.02 -12.67
CA GLU A 134 -30.40 20.61 -13.98
C GLU A 134 -29.11 21.46 -13.93
N ALA A 135 -28.93 22.28 -12.89
CA ALA A 135 -27.70 23.05 -12.67
C ALA A 135 -26.46 22.15 -12.51
N ALA A 136 -26.58 21.07 -11.72
CA ALA A 136 -25.50 20.10 -11.53
C ALA A 136 -25.19 19.32 -12.83
N ARG A 137 -26.21 19.04 -13.64
CA ARG A 137 -26.04 18.43 -14.97
C ARG A 137 -25.30 19.38 -15.92
N ALA A 138 -25.74 20.63 -16.03
CA ALA A 138 -25.08 21.65 -16.85
C ALA A 138 -23.61 21.86 -16.40
N THR A 139 -23.37 21.88 -15.09
CA THR A 139 -22.01 21.95 -14.52
C THR A 139 -21.16 20.74 -14.94
N LYS A 140 -21.72 19.53 -14.88
CA LYS A 140 -21.04 18.31 -15.31
C LYS A 140 -20.73 18.35 -16.81
N ASN A 141 -21.69 18.77 -17.62
CA ASN A 141 -21.52 18.93 -19.07
C ASN A 141 -20.41 19.94 -19.36
N GLY A 142 -20.42 21.12 -18.72
CA GLY A 142 -19.39 22.14 -18.87
C GLY A 142 -17.99 21.65 -18.53
N MET A 143 -17.83 20.75 -17.55
CA MET A 143 -16.53 20.13 -17.23
C MET A 143 -16.04 19.14 -18.29
N THR A 144 -16.94 18.55 -19.07
CA THR A 144 -16.61 17.57 -20.12
C THR A 144 -16.55 18.16 -21.53
N SER A 145 -17.23 19.28 -21.73
CA SER A 145 -17.25 20.05 -22.98
C SER A 145 -15.98 20.88 -23.13
N THR A 146 -15.71 21.38 -24.34
CA THR A 146 -14.57 22.25 -24.63
C THR A 146 -15.00 23.49 -25.41
N GLY A 147 -14.20 24.56 -25.35
CA GLY A 147 -14.39 25.76 -26.16
C GLY A 147 -15.71 26.49 -25.83
N ARG A 148 -16.49 26.79 -26.87
CA ARG A 148 -17.73 27.57 -26.74
C ARG A 148 -18.81 26.83 -25.95
N ASP A 149 -19.00 25.54 -26.21
CA ASP A 149 -20.03 24.73 -25.57
C ASP A 149 -19.79 24.65 -24.05
N GLN A 150 -18.52 24.58 -23.64
CA GLN A 150 -18.15 24.66 -22.23
C GLN A 150 -18.60 25.99 -21.58
N GLN A 151 -18.40 27.11 -22.25
CA GLN A 151 -18.80 28.42 -21.74
C GLN A 151 -20.32 28.56 -21.65
N GLU A 152 -21.06 28.03 -22.63
CA GLU A 152 -22.53 28.04 -22.63
C GLU A 152 -23.08 27.16 -21.50
N GLU A 153 -22.57 25.93 -21.33
CA GLU A 153 -22.99 25.03 -20.25
C GLU A 153 -22.72 25.61 -18.85
N PHE A 154 -21.56 26.26 -18.65
CA PHE A 154 -21.29 26.91 -17.36
C PHE A 154 -22.13 28.18 -17.14
N LYS A 155 -22.46 28.92 -18.20
CA LYS A 155 -23.36 30.06 -18.12
C LYS A 155 -24.77 29.61 -17.71
N ASP A 156 -25.27 28.55 -18.32
CA ASP A 156 -26.57 27.97 -18.00
C ASP A 156 -26.58 27.43 -16.57
N ALA A 157 -25.53 26.71 -16.15
CA ALA A 157 -25.36 26.25 -14.78
C ALA A 157 -25.39 27.41 -13.77
N LEU A 158 -24.67 28.51 -14.04
CA LEU A 158 -24.65 29.68 -13.17
C LEU A 158 -26.02 30.34 -13.07
N GLN A 159 -26.75 30.46 -14.18
CA GLN A 159 -28.12 30.98 -14.17
C GLN A 159 -29.03 30.12 -13.30
N LEU A 160 -29.04 28.79 -13.52
CA LEU A 160 -29.88 27.86 -12.77
C LEU A 160 -29.54 27.86 -11.26
N PHE A 161 -28.25 27.96 -10.90
CA PHE A 161 -27.89 28.08 -9.49
C PHE A 161 -28.31 29.40 -8.86
N ARG A 162 -28.27 30.52 -9.59
CA ARG A 162 -28.77 31.81 -9.09
C ARG A 162 -30.29 31.80 -8.91
N GLU A 163 -31.03 31.22 -9.86
CA GLU A 163 -32.47 31.01 -9.73
C GLU A 163 -32.79 30.14 -8.50
N ALA A 164 -32.02 29.06 -8.29
CA ALA A 164 -32.15 28.25 -7.08
C ALA A 164 -31.81 29.04 -5.81
N GLN A 165 -30.73 29.84 -5.82
CA GLN A 165 -30.30 30.67 -4.69
C GLN A 165 -31.37 31.69 -4.25
N GLU A 166 -32.12 32.28 -5.19
CA GLU A 166 -33.22 33.21 -4.92
C GLU A 166 -34.45 32.51 -4.30
N GLY A 167 -34.51 31.18 -4.39
CA GLY A 167 -35.52 30.34 -3.75
C GLY A 167 -35.50 30.38 -2.21
N ALA A 168 -36.57 29.85 -1.60
CA ALA A 168 -36.75 29.88 -0.15
C ALA A 168 -35.71 29.00 0.59
N ILE A 169 -35.24 27.92 -0.05
CA ILE A 169 -34.25 27.00 0.52
C ILE A 169 -32.85 27.34 0.02
N GLY A 170 -32.70 27.73 -1.26
CA GLY A 170 -31.42 27.98 -1.88
C GLY A 170 -30.52 29.01 -1.20
N ASN A 171 -31.05 30.12 -0.69
CA ASN A 171 -30.23 31.12 0.02
C ASN A 171 -29.57 30.56 1.30
N ARG A 172 -30.12 29.49 1.88
CA ARG A 172 -29.56 28.79 3.04
C ARG A 172 -28.74 27.56 2.66
N ASN A 173 -28.66 27.23 1.37
CA ASN A 173 -27.95 26.06 0.88
C ASN A 173 -26.50 26.43 0.54
N TYR A 174 -25.56 26.06 1.41
CA TYR A 174 -24.14 26.35 1.21
C TYR A 174 -23.53 25.67 -0.03
N VAL A 175 -24.11 24.56 -0.50
CA VAL A 175 -23.67 23.89 -1.73
C VAL A 175 -23.95 24.77 -2.94
N VAL A 176 -25.11 25.42 -3.00
CA VAL A 176 -25.47 26.36 -4.08
C VAL A 176 -24.48 27.51 -4.12
N TRP A 177 -24.22 28.13 -2.96
CA TRP A 177 -23.23 29.19 -2.83
C TRP A 177 -21.83 28.76 -3.26
N PHE A 178 -21.40 27.54 -2.88
CA PHE A 178 -20.11 27.00 -3.30
C PHE A 178 -20.04 26.82 -4.82
N GLN A 179 -21.07 26.26 -5.45
CA GLN A 179 -21.12 26.04 -6.90
C GLN A 179 -21.11 27.36 -7.68
N ILE A 180 -21.87 28.36 -7.21
CA ILE A 180 -21.85 29.71 -7.77
C ILE A 180 -20.44 30.29 -7.73
N GLY A 181 -19.79 30.26 -6.56
CA GLY A 181 -18.42 30.77 -6.40
C GLY A 181 -17.42 30.06 -7.30
N TRP A 182 -17.53 28.73 -7.42
CA TRP A 182 -16.67 27.94 -8.29
C TRP A 182 -16.85 28.28 -9.77
N ILE A 183 -18.09 28.35 -10.27
CA ILE A 183 -18.35 28.69 -11.68
C ILE A 183 -17.91 30.12 -11.99
N MET A 184 -18.21 31.08 -11.12
CA MET A 184 -17.79 32.48 -11.28
C MET A 184 -16.27 32.62 -11.37
N TRP A 185 -15.54 31.90 -10.51
CA TRP A 185 -14.09 31.87 -10.54
C TRP A 185 -13.57 31.28 -11.87
N LYS A 186 -14.12 30.14 -12.31
CA LYS A 186 -13.64 29.46 -13.51
C LYS A 186 -13.97 30.17 -14.82
N GLN A 187 -15.09 30.88 -14.89
CA GLN A 187 -15.58 31.44 -16.16
C GLN A 187 -15.52 32.97 -16.24
N GLY A 188 -15.71 33.67 -15.12
CA GLY A 188 -16.12 35.07 -15.17
C GLY A 188 -15.02 36.09 -14.89
N ALA A 189 -13.85 35.66 -14.39
CA ALA A 189 -12.87 36.56 -13.74
C ALA A 189 -13.49 37.49 -12.66
N GLN A 190 -14.70 37.18 -12.18
CA GLN A 190 -15.44 37.91 -11.15
C GLN A 190 -14.93 37.50 -9.77
N LEU A 191 -13.64 37.76 -9.50
CA LEU A 191 -12.95 37.25 -8.31
C LEU A 191 -13.62 37.70 -7.01
N SER A 192 -14.11 38.94 -6.95
CA SER A 192 -14.77 39.48 -5.75
C SER A 192 -16.12 38.83 -5.48
N GLU A 193 -16.94 38.59 -6.52
CA GLU A 193 -18.25 37.94 -6.38
C GLU A 193 -18.09 36.46 -6.02
N ALA A 194 -17.10 35.79 -6.63
CA ALA A 194 -16.75 34.43 -6.29
C ALA A 194 -16.25 34.30 -4.83
N GLU A 195 -15.43 35.26 -4.36
CA GLU A 195 -14.95 35.31 -2.97
C GLU A 195 -16.11 35.43 -1.99
N GLU A 196 -17.07 36.32 -2.28
CA GLU A 196 -18.28 36.48 -1.47
C GLU A 196 -19.13 35.22 -1.46
N ALA A 197 -19.32 34.56 -2.61
CA ALA A 197 -20.06 33.31 -2.68
C ALA A 197 -19.41 32.20 -1.84
N PHE A 198 -18.08 32.06 -1.86
CA PHE A 198 -17.36 31.14 -0.97
C PHE A 198 -17.45 31.54 0.50
N TYR A 199 -17.46 32.84 0.82
CA TYR A 199 -17.69 33.30 2.18
C TYR A 199 -19.08 32.91 2.69
N GLN A 200 -20.12 33.06 1.86
CA GLN A 200 -21.48 32.63 2.19
C GLN A 200 -21.55 31.11 2.40
N ALA A 201 -20.94 30.33 1.50
CA ALA A 201 -20.86 28.88 1.62
C ALA A 201 -20.19 28.45 2.94
N TYR A 202 -19.01 29.00 3.24
CA TYR A 202 -18.29 28.80 4.49
C TYR A 202 -19.14 29.12 5.73
N ARG A 203 -19.82 30.27 5.73
CA ARG A 203 -20.63 30.71 6.87
C ARG A 203 -21.80 29.76 7.14
N LEU A 204 -22.45 29.30 6.07
CA LEU A 204 -23.62 28.43 6.15
C LEU A 204 -23.26 26.98 6.48
N SER A 205 -22.08 26.49 6.10
CA SER A 205 -21.57 25.15 6.46
C SER A 205 -20.84 25.11 7.80
N ALA A 206 -20.71 26.23 8.52
CA ALA A 206 -20.00 26.29 9.80
C ALA A 206 -20.58 25.37 10.88
N ALA A 207 -21.90 25.10 10.83
CA ALA A 207 -22.55 24.19 11.77
C ALA A 207 -22.25 22.72 11.49
N THR A 208 -22.05 22.34 10.23
CA THR A 208 -21.77 20.95 9.83
C THR A 208 -20.27 20.64 9.79
N GLN A 209 -19.44 21.65 9.53
CA GLN A 209 -17.99 21.51 9.33
C GLN A 209 -17.63 20.39 8.34
N ASP A 210 -18.46 20.22 7.31
CA ASP A 210 -18.26 19.19 6.30
C ASP A 210 -17.19 19.59 5.26
N ILE A 211 -17.06 18.79 4.20
CA ILE A 211 -16.08 19.05 3.14
C ILE A 211 -16.26 20.43 2.49
N PHE A 212 -17.48 20.96 2.38
CA PHE A 212 -17.71 22.29 1.81
C PHE A 212 -17.28 23.41 2.74
N TYR A 213 -17.33 23.22 4.07
CA TYR A 213 -16.75 24.18 5.02
C TYR A 213 -15.25 24.36 4.78
N TYR A 214 -14.53 23.26 4.62
CA TYR A 214 -13.11 23.26 4.31
C TYR A 214 -12.81 23.79 2.89
N LEU A 215 -13.49 23.27 1.87
CA LEU A 215 -13.25 23.66 0.48
C LEU A 215 -13.56 25.15 0.25
N SER A 216 -14.60 25.69 0.88
CA SER A 216 -14.94 27.12 0.79
C SER A 216 -13.81 28.00 1.30
N GLN A 217 -13.16 27.62 2.40
CA GLN A 217 -12.02 28.37 2.95
C GLN A 217 -10.80 28.30 2.03
N ARG A 218 -10.48 27.12 1.48
CA ARG A 218 -9.36 26.98 0.53
C ARG A 218 -9.58 27.84 -0.72
N HIS A 219 -10.75 27.75 -1.33
CA HIS A 219 -11.08 28.52 -2.53
C HIS A 219 -11.12 30.02 -2.26
N ARG A 220 -11.71 30.45 -1.14
CA ARG A 220 -11.72 31.85 -0.74
C ARG A 220 -10.30 32.40 -0.54
N ALA A 221 -9.44 31.67 0.17
CA ALA A 221 -8.05 32.08 0.37
C ALA A 221 -7.29 32.17 -0.97
N TYR A 222 -7.57 31.25 -1.90
CA TYR A 222 -7.02 31.31 -3.25
C TYR A 222 -7.45 32.56 -4.03
N LEU A 223 -8.73 32.93 -3.97
CA LEU A 223 -9.22 34.15 -4.61
C LEU A 223 -8.63 35.41 -3.98
N GLN A 224 -8.50 35.44 -2.66
CA GLN A 224 -7.81 36.53 -1.95
C GLN A 224 -6.36 36.66 -2.42
N PHE A 225 -5.66 35.53 -2.58
CA PHE A 225 -4.32 35.51 -3.12
C PHE A 225 -4.27 36.08 -4.55
N LEU A 226 -5.20 35.69 -5.45
CA LEU A 226 -5.29 36.23 -6.81
C LEU A 226 -5.57 37.74 -6.83
N GLN A 227 -6.29 38.25 -5.84
CA GLN A 227 -6.56 39.68 -5.67
C GLN A 227 -5.41 40.43 -4.95
N ASN A 228 -4.26 39.79 -4.73
CA ASN A 228 -3.10 40.32 -3.97
C ASN A 228 -3.39 40.63 -2.49
N LYS A 229 -4.46 40.09 -1.92
CA LYS A 229 -4.82 40.19 -0.49
C LYS A 229 -4.07 39.14 0.33
N TYR A 230 -2.73 39.16 0.28
CA TYR A 230 -1.91 38.05 0.79
C TYR A 230 -2.13 37.75 2.28
N SER A 231 -2.20 38.78 3.13
CA SER A 231 -2.41 38.58 4.58
C SER A 231 -3.76 37.91 4.86
N GLU A 232 -4.81 38.33 4.18
CA GLU A 232 -6.16 37.76 4.32
C GLU A 232 -6.21 36.32 3.81
N ALA A 233 -5.54 36.04 2.69
CA ALA A 233 -5.38 34.69 2.15
C ALA A 233 -4.66 33.77 3.14
N SER A 234 -3.56 34.25 3.74
CA SER A 234 -2.80 33.53 4.76
C SER A 234 -3.68 33.20 5.97
N ASP A 235 -4.39 34.20 6.52
CA ASP A 235 -5.24 34.00 7.70
C ASP A 235 -6.43 33.07 7.40
N THR A 236 -7.02 33.17 6.21
CA THR A 236 -8.10 32.29 5.76
C THR A 236 -7.62 30.85 5.59
N MET A 237 -6.44 30.65 5.00
CA MET A 237 -5.87 29.32 4.82
C MET A 237 -5.43 28.68 6.14
N SER A 238 -4.92 29.44 7.12
CA SER A 238 -4.62 28.91 8.46
C SER A 238 -5.85 28.31 9.14
N ARG A 239 -7.06 28.83 8.86
CA ARG A 239 -8.32 28.19 9.28
C ARG A 239 -8.56 26.87 8.56
N ALA A 240 -8.30 26.77 7.26
CA ALA A 240 -8.42 25.51 6.53
C ALA A 240 -7.41 24.46 7.04
N VAL A 241 -6.16 24.85 7.32
CA VAL A 241 -5.14 23.97 7.93
C VAL A 241 -5.60 23.45 9.30
N SER A 242 -6.30 24.27 10.10
CA SER A 242 -6.79 23.80 11.41
C SER A 242 -7.81 22.66 11.32
N LEU A 243 -8.48 22.51 10.17
CA LEU A 243 -9.45 21.43 9.91
C LEU A 243 -8.77 20.18 9.36
N TYR A 244 -7.74 20.36 8.53
CA TYR A 244 -6.99 19.29 7.87
C TYR A 244 -5.49 19.55 8.03
N ALA A 245 -5.00 19.33 9.25
CA ALA A 245 -3.62 19.67 9.63
C ALA A 245 -2.54 18.87 8.89
N ASP A 246 -2.93 17.69 8.38
CA ASP A 246 -2.04 16.75 7.68
C ASP A 246 -2.38 16.63 6.19
N ASP A 247 -3.19 17.54 5.63
CA ASP A 247 -3.44 17.56 4.19
C ASP A 247 -2.30 18.30 3.45
N PRO A 248 -1.48 17.61 2.62
CA PRO A 248 -0.29 18.23 2.03
C PRO A 248 -0.60 19.37 1.06
N GLU A 249 -1.74 19.33 0.37
CA GLU A 249 -2.18 20.40 -0.54
C GLU A 249 -2.52 21.67 0.24
N THR A 250 -3.31 21.54 1.31
CA THR A 250 -3.67 22.66 2.18
C THR A 250 -2.44 23.28 2.83
N LEU A 251 -1.50 22.46 3.31
CA LEU A 251 -0.24 22.92 3.87
C LEU A 251 0.62 23.64 2.83
N LEU A 252 0.67 23.15 1.58
CA LEU A 252 1.40 23.78 0.49
C LEU A 252 0.81 25.14 0.13
N ASP A 253 -0.52 25.25 0.04
CA ASP A 253 -1.20 26.53 -0.21
C ASP A 253 -1.00 27.51 0.95
N ALA A 254 -1.05 27.03 2.21
CA ALA A 254 -0.77 27.82 3.40
C ALA A 254 0.65 28.39 3.37
N ALA A 255 1.63 27.55 3.01
CA ALA A 255 3.00 27.98 2.83
C ALA A 255 3.10 29.07 1.75
N ARG A 256 2.41 28.88 0.61
CA ARG A 256 2.43 29.84 -0.51
C ARG A 256 1.93 31.21 -0.06
N TYR A 257 0.80 31.25 0.64
CA TYR A 257 0.20 32.50 1.06
C TYR A 257 0.97 33.16 2.20
N ALA A 258 1.56 32.37 3.10
CA ALA A 258 2.48 32.87 4.13
C ALA A 258 3.74 33.49 3.50
N ALA A 259 4.34 32.83 2.50
CA ALA A 259 5.51 33.35 1.78
C ALA A 259 5.20 34.67 1.07
N ALA A 260 4.06 34.75 0.36
CA ALA A 260 3.61 35.98 -0.30
C ALA A 260 3.28 37.10 0.70
N SER A 261 2.83 36.74 1.92
CA SER A 261 2.62 37.68 3.04
C SER A 261 3.91 38.06 3.77
N LYS A 262 5.09 37.64 3.27
CA LYS A 262 6.40 37.83 3.91
C LYS A 262 6.54 37.16 5.28
N LYS A 263 5.68 36.19 5.60
CA LYS A 263 5.77 35.34 6.81
C LYS A 263 6.65 34.13 6.51
N THR A 264 7.95 34.35 6.26
CA THR A 264 8.89 33.34 5.75
C THR A 264 9.07 32.13 6.68
N ASP A 265 9.11 32.35 8.00
CA ASP A 265 9.31 31.29 8.98
C ASP A 265 8.10 30.36 9.07
N GLU A 266 6.90 30.93 9.00
CA GLU A 266 5.64 30.19 8.96
C GLU A 266 5.53 29.36 7.68
N ALA A 267 5.86 29.96 6.53
CA ALA A 267 5.92 29.24 5.26
C ALA A 267 6.90 28.06 5.30
N ALA A 268 8.10 28.27 5.85
CA ALA A 268 9.08 27.20 6.00
C ALA A 268 8.60 26.09 6.96
N ALA A 269 7.84 26.44 8.01
CA ALA A 269 7.26 25.47 8.92
C ALA A 269 6.21 24.58 8.25
N PHE A 270 5.32 25.16 7.43
CA PHE A 270 4.37 24.39 6.63
C PHE A 270 5.09 23.48 5.62
N LEU A 271 6.10 24.00 4.91
CA LEU A 271 6.84 23.23 3.91
C LEU A 271 7.60 22.04 4.53
N ARG A 272 8.16 22.21 5.73
CA ARG A 272 8.74 21.08 6.47
C ARG A 272 7.72 19.97 6.72
N LYS A 273 6.49 20.31 7.11
CA LYS A 273 5.41 19.32 7.28
C LYS A 273 5.05 18.66 5.95
N VAL A 274 4.92 19.45 4.87
CA VAL A 274 4.68 18.93 3.52
C VAL A 274 5.74 17.91 3.13
N PHE A 275 7.02 18.19 3.38
CA PHE A 275 8.10 17.25 3.03
C PHE A 275 8.17 16.01 3.91
N VAL A 276 7.58 16.02 5.11
CA VAL A 276 7.41 14.80 5.91
C VAL A 276 6.30 13.93 5.34
N LEU A 277 5.18 14.54 4.93
CA LEU A 277 3.99 13.84 4.44
C LEU A 277 4.14 13.39 2.98
N GLU A 278 4.63 14.28 2.12
CA GLU A 278 4.83 14.10 0.68
C GLU A 278 6.16 14.67 0.23
N PRO A 279 7.24 13.91 0.40
CA PRO A 279 8.55 14.38 0.03
C PRO A 279 8.72 14.74 -1.46
N SER A 280 7.96 14.14 -2.40
CA SER A 280 7.99 14.51 -3.83
C SER A 280 7.58 15.96 -4.10
N ARG A 281 6.85 16.60 -3.18
CA ARG A 281 6.48 18.02 -3.26
C ARG A 281 7.66 18.96 -3.20
N ALA A 282 8.83 18.49 -2.77
CA ALA A 282 10.07 19.26 -2.85
C ALA A 282 10.26 19.86 -4.26
N LEU A 283 9.94 19.09 -5.31
CA LEU A 283 10.05 19.56 -6.68
C LEU A 283 9.05 20.67 -7.00
N THR A 284 7.78 20.48 -6.62
CA THR A 284 6.72 21.49 -6.81
C THR A 284 7.08 22.79 -6.10
N VAL A 285 7.64 22.72 -4.89
CA VAL A 285 8.05 23.90 -4.10
C VAL A 285 9.22 24.62 -4.78
N LEU A 286 10.20 23.88 -5.30
CA LEU A 286 11.32 24.46 -6.02
C LEU A 286 10.89 25.12 -7.35
N ALA A 287 9.86 24.56 -7.99
CA ALA A 287 9.32 25.04 -9.26
C ALA A 287 8.40 26.26 -9.15
N ASP A 288 7.92 26.61 -7.96
CA ASP A 288 6.94 27.67 -7.75
C ASP A 288 7.62 28.97 -7.30
N GLU A 289 7.47 30.02 -8.11
CA GLU A 289 8.11 31.33 -7.89
C GLU A 289 7.74 31.97 -6.55
N ALA A 290 6.55 31.67 -6.01
CA ALA A 290 6.10 32.20 -4.73
C ALA A 290 7.02 31.78 -3.57
N PHE A 291 7.78 30.69 -3.74
CA PHE A 291 8.71 30.19 -2.72
C PHE A 291 10.13 30.69 -2.88
N LEU A 292 10.48 31.47 -3.92
CA LEU A 292 11.83 32.04 -4.07
C LEU A 292 12.34 32.73 -2.79
N PRO A 293 11.54 33.53 -2.05
CA PRO A 293 12.01 34.17 -0.82
C PRO A 293 12.34 33.18 0.31
N VAL A 294 11.77 31.98 0.28
CA VAL A 294 11.99 30.93 1.29
C VAL A 294 12.94 29.82 0.83
N LEU A 295 13.40 29.85 -0.43
CA LEU A 295 14.30 28.81 -0.96
C LEU A 295 15.63 28.76 -0.23
N THR A 296 16.24 29.91 0.09
CA THR A 296 17.51 29.93 0.81
C THR A 296 17.41 29.25 2.19
N PRO A 297 16.49 29.64 3.10
CA PRO A 297 16.36 28.99 4.40
C PRO A 297 15.86 27.54 4.29
N LEU A 298 15.17 27.16 3.20
CA LEU A 298 14.78 25.77 2.96
C LEU A 298 15.86 24.93 2.31
N SER A 299 16.84 25.53 1.64
CA SER A 299 17.82 24.78 0.85
C SER A 299 18.60 23.76 1.70
N GLU A 300 18.92 24.09 2.95
CA GLU A 300 19.55 23.16 3.90
C GLU A 300 18.59 22.05 4.33
N THR A 301 17.33 22.39 4.61
CA THR A 301 16.29 21.42 4.96
C THR A 301 16.06 20.44 3.81
N LEU A 302 15.89 20.96 2.60
CA LEU A 302 15.77 20.19 1.37
C LEU A 302 17.00 19.31 1.21
N TRP A 303 18.21 19.88 1.25
CA TRP A 303 19.45 19.10 1.14
C TRP A 303 19.51 17.95 2.16
N HIS A 304 19.15 18.20 3.43
CA HIS A 304 19.06 17.14 4.43
C HIS A 304 17.99 16.10 4.11
N ILE A 305 16.86 16.46 3.51
CA ILE A 305 15.86 15.49 3.03
C ILE A 305 16.46 14.64 1.90
N PHE A 306 17.15 15.26 0.93
CA PHE A 306 17.86 14.56 -0.15
C PHE A 306 18.93 13.60 0.39
N GLU A 307 19.81 14.07 1.25
CA GLU A 307 20.89 13.28 1.87
C GLU A 307 20.34 12.16 2.76
N ASN A 308 19.30 12.43 3.56
CA ASN A 308 18.63 11.40 4.35
C ASN A 308 17.95 10.36 3.45
N GLY A 309 17.43 10.75 2.29
CA GLY A 309 16.90 9.84 1.29
C GLY A 309 17.96 8.83 0.83
N GLU A 310 19.16 9.29 0.48
CA GLU A 310 20.27 8.42 0.09
C GLU A 310 20.71 7.48 1.21
N ARG A 311 20.86 8.00 2.44
CA ARG A 311 21.19 7.18 3.62
C ARG A 311 20.13 6.11 3.86
N LYS A 312 18.84 6.48 3.77
CA LYS A 312 17.72 5.53 3.87
C LYS A 312 17.77 4.49 2.76
N ALA A 313 18.05 4.88 1.51
CA ALA A 313 18.18 3.96 0.38
C ALA A 313 19.30 2.95 0.62
N THR A 314 20.47 3.42 1.00
CA THR A 314 21.62 2.57 1.37
C THR A 314 21.26 1.61 2.50
N HIS A 315 20.62 2.12 3.55
CA HIS A 315 20.18 1.29 4.67
C HIS A 315 19.16 0.23 4.24
N ALA A 316 18.19 0.59 3.40
CA ALA A 316 17.17 -0.33 2.90
C ALA A 316 17.77 -1.44 2.03
N VAL A 317 18.73 -1.14 1.15
CA VAL A 317 19.41 -2.17 0.34
C VAL A 317 20.31 -3.05 1.21
N ASN A 318 21.01 -2.48 2.20
CA ASN A 318 21.77 -3.27 3.18
C ASN A 318 20.87 -4.21 3.99
N ARG A 319 19.67 -3.74 4.39
CA ARG A 319 18.66 -4.56 5.07
C ARG A 319 18.17 -5.69 4.17
N LEU A 320 17.94 -5.41 2.89
CA LEU A 320 17.55 -6.43 1.91
C LEU A 320 18.66 -7.49 1.74
N ALA A 321 19.93 -7.08 1.70
CA ALA A 321 21.07 -8.01 1.68
C ALA A 321 21.17 -8.84 2.97
N ALA A 322 20.99 -8.22 4.14
CA ALA A 322 20.95 -8.91 5.43
C ALA A 322 19.77 -9.91 5.52
N THR A 323 18.65 -9.59 4.88
CA THR A 323 17.48 -10.50 4.78
C THR A 323 17.86 -11.74 3.98
N GLN A 324 18.54 -11.60 2.83
CA GLN A 324 19.02 -12.76 2.06
C GLN A 324 19.98 -13.63 2.86
N GLU A 325 20.92 -13.02 3.57
CA GLU A 325 21.84 -13.77 4.44
C GLU A 325 21.08 -14.48 5.57
N SER A 326 20.07 -13.84 6.15
CA SER A 326 19.21 -14.46 7.15
C SER A 326 18.44 -15.66 6.59
N LEU A 327 17.99 -15.60 5.33
CA LEU A 327 17.36 -16.74 4.66
C LEU A 327 18.34 -17.88 4.39
N ARG A 328 19.60 -17.56 4.06
CA ARG A 328 20.67 -18.56 3.91
C ARG A 328 20.91 -19.28 5.25
N VAL A 329 21.01 -18.53 6.35
CA VAL A 329 21.14 -19.09 7.70
C VAL A 329 19.90 -19.90 8.09
N ALA A 330 18.69 -19.46 7.75
CA ALA A 330 17.46 -20.22 7.98
C ALA A 330 17.49 -21.58 7.27
N ALA A 331 17.89 -21.60 6.00
CA ALA A 331 18.03 -22.83 5.23
C ALA A 331 19.05 -23.80 5.85
N GLU A 332 20.18 -23.29 6.33
CA GLU A 332 21.18 -24.09 7.04
C GLU A 332 20.65 -24.65 8.38
N ARG A 333 19.93 -23.83 9.15
CA ARG A 333 19.39 -24.23 10.46
C ARG A 333 18.26 -25.25 10.36
N SER A 334 17.35 -25.06 9.39
CA SER A 334 16.26 -26.00 9.19
C SER A 334 16.71 -27.28 8.47
N GLY A 335 17.82 -27.22 7.72
CA GLY A 335 18.23 -28.28 6.80
C GLY A 335 17.36 -28.36 5.55
N THR A 336 16.57 -27.31 5.28
CA THR A 336 15.65 -27.23 4.14
C THR A 336 16.20 -26.26 3.11
N THR A 337 16.17 -26.65 1.83
CA THR A 337 16.46 -25.70 0.75
C THR A 337 15.30 -24.71 0.61
N ILE A 338 15.57 -23.44 0.88
CA ILE A 338 14.63 -22.34 0.61
C ILE A 338 14.99 -21.75 -0.76
N PRO A 339 14.25 -22.05 -1.84
CA PRO A 339 14.58 -21.52 -3.15
C PRO A 339 14.39 -20.00 -3.16
N LEU A 340 15.46 -19.24 -3.44
CA LEU A 340 15.34 -17.80 -3.60
C LEU A 340 14.91 -17.48 -5.04
N PRO A 341 13.85 -16.69 -5.27
CA PRO A 341 13.49 -16.27 -6.62
C PRO A 341 14.65 -15.51 -7.28
N GLU A 342 15.09 -15.94 -8.46
CA GLU A 342 16.20 -15.33 -9.22
C GLU A 342 15.99 -13.83 -9.47
N THR A 343 14.73 -13.43 -9.64
CA THR A 343 14.35 -12.02 -9.83
C THR A 343 14.69 -11.15 -8.61
N LEU A 344 14.65 -11.71 -7.40
CA LEU A 344 14.94 -10.99 -6.15
C LEU A 344 16.43 -10.93 -5.84
N THR A 345 17.22 -11.92 -6.27
CA THR A 345 18.68 -11.93 -6.09
C THR A 345 19.39 -10.99 -7.06
N ALA A 346 18.98 -10.98 -8.33
CA ALA A 346 19.48 -10.00 -9.30
C ALA A 346 19.21 -8.56 -8.84
N GLY A 347 18.06 -8.31 -8.23
CA GLY A 347 17.65 -6.96 -7.87
C GLY A 347 18.53 -6.26 -6.81
N ILE A 348 19.16 -6.98 -5.88
CA ILE A 348 20.06 -6.37 -4.89
C ILE A 348 21.35 -5.86 -5.52
N ALA A 349 21.99 -6.71 -6.33
CA ALA A 349 23.24 -6.35 -6.99
C ALA A 349 23.04 -5.11 -7.88
N GLU A 350 21.90 -5.07 -8.57
CA GLU A 350 21.46 -3.91 -9.36
C GLU A 350 21.20 -2.69 -8.48
N ALA A 351 20.49 -2.81 -7.35
CA ALA A 351 20.25 -1.70 -6.42
C ALA A 351 21.56 -1.12 -5.86
N HIS A 352 22.50 -1.97 -5.44
CA HIS A 352 23.84 -1.55 -5.02
C HIS A 352 24.63 -0.90 -6.16
N ALA A 353 24.55 -1.44 -7.38
CA ALA A 353 25.20 -0.87 -8.55
C ALA A 353 24.62 0.51 -8.87
N LEU A 354 23.31 0.70 -8.78
CA LEU A 354 22.63 1.98 -8.96
C LEU A 354 23.07 3.01 -7.90
N ILE A 355 23.05 2.65 -6.62
CA ILE A 355 23.53 3.55 -5.55
C ILE A 355 25.00 3.93 -5.81
N LYS A 356 25.85 2.96 -6.14
CA LYS A 356 27.28 3.19 -6.41
C LYS A 356 27.54 4.02 -7.68
N GLN A 357 26.76 3.80 -8.74
CA GLN A 357 26.89 4.52 -10.01
C GLN A 357 26.49 5.98 -9.84
N HIS A 358 25.45 6.25 -9.05
CA HIS A 358 24.92 7.59 -8.86
C HIS A 358 25.60 8.36 -7.69
N ASN A 359 26.36 7.68 -6.82
CA ASN A 359 27.06 8.30 -5.67
C ASN A 359 26.12 9.26 -4.90
N ALA A 360 26.67 10.31 -4.28
CA ALA A 360 25.95 11.38 -3.57
C ALA A 360 24.99 12.24 -4.46
N ALA A 361 24.69 11.81 -5.69
CA ALA A 361 23.84 12.53 -6.64
C ALA A 361 22.56 11.77 -7.00
N LEU A 362 22.17 10.78 -6.19
CA LEU A 362 20.88 10.10 -6.39
C LEU A 362 19.73 11.10 -6.21
N SER A 363 18.84 11.20 -7.21
CA SER A 363 17.65 12.04 -7.07
C SER A 363 16.82 11.57 -5.88
N TYR A 364 16.23 12.47 -5.11
CA TYR A 364 15.41 12.06 -3.96
C TYR A 364 14.25 11.12 -4.35
N PRO A 365 13.51 11.37 -5.45
CA PRO A 365 12.55 10.39 -5.95
C PRO A 365 13.20 9.04 -6.25
N ALA A 366 14.40 8.98 -6.83
CA ALA A 366 15.10 7.71 -7.00
C ALA A 366 15.46 7.07 -5.64
N ALA A 367 15.98 7.84 -4.68
CA ALA A 367 16.37 7.36 -3.36
C ALA A 367 15.22 6.72 -2.59
N LEU A 368 14.10 7.42 -2.47
CA LEU A 368 12.92 6.88 -1.82
C LEU A 368 12.38 5.66 -2.61
N GLY A 369 12.60 5.60 -3.92
CA GLY A 369 12.05 4.55 -4.79
C GLY A 369 12.80 3.25 -4.58
N ILE A 370 14.12 3.37 -4.41
CA ILE A 370 14.99 2.31 -3.92
C ILE A 370 14.53 1.85 -2.52
N VAL A 371 14.25 2.78 -1.59
CA VAL A 371 13.77 2.42 -0.23
C VAL A 371 12.50 1.58 -0.29
N GLN A 372 11.48 2.05 -1.01
CA GLN A 372 10.20 1.37 -1.13
C GLN A 372 10.36 -0.01 -1.77
N THR A 373 11.10 -0.08 -2.88
CA THR A 373 11.34 -1.34 -3.61
C THR A 373 12.12 -2.33 -2.76
N ALA A 374 13.20 -1.90 -2.12
CA ALA A 374 14.02 -2.76 -1.28
C ALA A 374 13.25 -3.27 -0.05
N THR A 375 12.43 -2.41 0.56
CA THR A 375 11.56 -2.81 1.68
C THR A 375 10.50 -3.82 1.23
N ALA A 376 9.84 -3.58 0.10
CA ALA A 376 8.84 -4.50 -0.45
C ALA A 376 9.47 -5.86 -0.81
N GLN A 377 10.65 -5.87 -1.42
CA GLN A 377 11.39 -7.09 -1.73
C GLN A 377 11.83 -7.83 -0.46
N ALA A 378 12.26 -7.13 0.59
CA ALA A 378 12.65 -7.75 1.85
C ALA A 378 11.46 -8.45 2.51
N ASN A 379 10.30 -7.78 2.55
CA ASN A 379 9.05 -8.37 3.05
C ASN A 379 8.60 -9.57 2.20
N ALA A 380 8.73 -9.49 0.87
CA ALA A 380 8.42 -10.59 -0.03
C ALA A 380 9.33 -11.81 0.21
N LEU A 381 10.63 -11.59 0.47
CA LEU A 381 11.59 -12.63 0.81
C LEU A 381 11.23 -13.32 2.13
N TYR A 382 10.94 -12.56 3.20
CA TYR A 382 10.47 -13.14 4.46
C TYR A 382 9.19 -13.96 4.27
N SER A 383 8.19 -13.41 3.58
CA SER A 383 6.94 -14.12 3.30
C SER A 383 7.15 -15.41 2.50
N HIS A 384 8.06 -15.38 1.52
CA HIS A 384 8.39 -16.55 0.72
C HIS A 384 9.06 -17.65 1.57
N ALA A 385 10.03 -17.28 2.39
CA ALA A 385 10.73 -18.22 3.26
C ALA A 385 9.79 -18.85 4.29
N GLN A 386 8.89 -18.06 4.89
CA GLN A 386 7.88 -18.56 5.81
C GLN A 386 7.00 -19.62 5.12
N LYS A 387 6.49 -19.32 3.92
CA LYS A 387 5.68 -20.29 3.15
C LYS A 387 6.47 -21.55 2.78
N ALA A 388 7.75 -21.44 2.46
CA ALA A 388 8.60 -22.59 2.15
C ALA A 388 8.81 -23.49 3.38
N LEU A 389 9.04 -22.90 4.55
CA LEU A 389 9.18 -23.63 5.82
C LEU A 389 7.86 -24.27 6.27
N GLU A 390 6.73 -23.57 6.12
CA GLU A 390 5.39 -24.10 6.38
C GLU A 390 5.09 -25.30 5.47
N ALA A 391 5.42 -25.19 4.17
CA ALA A 391 5.24 -26.27 3.22
C ALA A 391 6.11 -27.49 3.55
N GLU A 392 7.37 -27.29 3.94
CA GLU A 392 8.24 -28.40 4.36
C GLU A 392 7.74 -29.06 5.65
N SER A 393 7.32 -28.25 6.64
CA SER A 393 6.74 -28.76 7.89
C SER A 393 5.49 -29.62 7.63
N ALA A 394 4.61 -29.15 6.74
CA ALA A 394 3.44 -29.92 6.28
C ALA A 394 3.84 -31.21 5.55
N ALA A 395 4.89 -31.18 4.72
CA ALA A 395 5.41 -32.37 4.05
C ALA A 395 6.01 -33.39 5.02
N ILE A 396 6.66 -32.94 6.11
CA ILE A 396 7.11 -33.82 7.19
C ILE A 396 5.92 -34.44 7.93
N GLU A 397 4.87 -33.65 8.22
CA GLU A 397 3.67 -34.17 8.89
C GLU A 397 2.99 -35.26 8.04
N GLN A 398 2.89 -35.05 6.72
CA GLN A 398 2.39 -36.07 5.80
C GLN A 398 3.26 -37.34 5.79
N ARG A 399 4.59 -37.20 5.87
CA ARG A 399 5.53 -38.34 5.99
C ARG A 399 5.31 -39.11 7.29
N LEU A 400 4.98 -38.44 8.40
CA LEU A 400 4.73 -39.04 9.71
C LEU A 400 3.44 -39.89 9.79
N ILE A 401 2.44 -39.63 8.93
CA ILE A 401 1.16 -40.37 8.96
C ILE A 401 1.37 -41.87 8.76
N ARG A 402 2.23 -42.27 7.80
CA ARG A 402 2.47 -43.68 7.49
C ARG A 402 3.12 -44.44 8.65
N PRO A 403 4.29 -44.04 9.20
CA PRO A 403 4.92 -44.75 10.31
C PRO A 403 4.01 -44.75 11.55
N ARG A 404 3.32 -43.65 11.88
CA ARG A 404 2.36 -43.61 13.00
C ARG A 404 1.25 -44.66 12.84
N ARG A 405 0.65 -44.78 11.65
CA ARG A 405 -0.34 -45.82 11.34
C ARG A 405 0.23 -47.24 11.42
N GLN A 406 1.48 -47.46 11.02
CA GLN A 406 2.12 -48.78 11.14
C GLN A 406 2.36 -49.17 12.60
N ILE A 407 2.80 -48.23 13.44
CA ILE A 407 2.94 -48.47 14.88
C ILE A 407 1.58 -48.82 15.50
N GLU A 408 0.54 -48.04 15.22
CA GLU A 408 -0.81 -48.30 15.71
C GLU A 408 -1.33 -49.67 15.27
N ARG A 409 -1.09 -50.03 14.01
CA ARG A 409 -1.43 -51.36 13.46
C ARG A 409 -0.69 -52.49 14.18
N ILE A 410 0.63 -52.41 14.31
CA ILE A 410 1.44 -53.45 14.98
C ILE A 410 1.00 -53.63 16.43
N LEU A 411 0.74 -52.53 17.16
CA LEU A 411 0.32 -52.58 18.56
C LEU A 411 -1.11 -53.12 18.72
N SER A 412 -2.04 -52.74 17.85
CA SER A 412 -3.42 -53.23 17.86
C SER A 412 -3.51 -54.71 17.47
N GLU A 413 -2.77 -55.15 16.44
CA GLU A 413 -2.69 -56.56 16.04
C GLU A 413 -2.07 -57.41 17.15
N LYS A 414 -0.97 -56.97 17.77
CA LYS A 414 -0.37 -57.65 18.93
C LYS A 414 -1.38 -57.83 20.07
N LYS A 415 -2.14 -56.78 20.39
CA LYS A 415 -3.16 -56.83 21.46
C LYS A 415 -4.29 -57.81 21.10
N LYS A 416 -4.82 -57.72 19.87
CA LYS A 416 -5.89 -58.60 19.38
C LYS A 416 -5.49 -60.07 19.45
N TRP A 417 -4.35 -60.44 18.88
CA TRP A 417 -3.91 -61.84 18.83
C TRP A 417 -3.60 -62.41 20.22
N LYS A 418 -3.12 -61.57 21.15
CA LYS A 418 -2.97 -61.96 22.55
C LYS A 418 -4.32 -62.24 23.21
N GLU A 419 -5.30 -61.35 23.05
CA GLU A 419 -6.65 -61.53 23.60
C GLU A 419 -7.36 -62.75 23.02
N ASP A 420 -7.22 -63.00 21.72
CA ASP A 420 -7.80 -64.17 21.05
C ASP A 420 -7.13 -65.47 21.52
N ALA A 421 -5.81 -65.49 21.70
CA ALA A 421 -5.11 -66.61 22.33
C ALA A 421 -5.61 -66.86 23.76
N ASP A 422 -5.75 -65.81 24.59
CA ASP A 422 -6.24 -65.90 25.96
C ASP A 422 -7.71 -66.37 26.03
N LYS A 423 -8.56 -66.00 25.07
CA LYS A 423 -9.94 -66.51 24.94
C LYS A 423 -9.94 -68.00 24.61
N LEU A 424 -9.11 -68.44 23.67
CA LEU A 424 -9.01 -69.85 23.27
C LEU A 424 -8.49 -70.72 24.42
N VAL A 425 -7.52 -70.23 25.19
CA VAL A 425 -7.03 -70.91 26.41
C VAL A 425 -8.15 -71.07 27.44
N ARG A 426 -8.98 -70.03 27.66
CA ARG A 426 -10.14 -70.11 28.56
C ARG A 426 -11.18 -71.11 28.07
N ALA A 427 -11.52 -71.10 26.78
CA ALA A 427 -12.47 -72.03 26.18
C ALA A 427 -11.97 -73.49 26.29
N ALA A 428 -10.70 -73.74 25.99
CA ALA A 428 -10.11 -75.07 26.15
C ALA A 428 -10.13 -75.55 27.60
N LYS A 429 -9.88 -74.67 28.57
CA LYS A 429 -10.00 -74.99 30.00
C LYS A 429 -11.42 -75.38 30.39
N GLN A 430 -12.43 -74.72 29.84
CA GLN A 430 -13.85 -75.06 30.08
C GLN A 430 -14.23 -76.42 29.47
N SER A 431 -13.67 -76.74 28.30
CA SER A 431 -13.90 -78.03 27.62
C SER A 431 -12.95 -79.15 28.05
N ASN A 432 -12.11 -78.92 29.06
CA ASN A 432 -11.09 -79.85 29.55
C ASN A 432 -10.11 -80.34 28.45
N VAL A 433 -9.81 -79.47 27.48
CA VAL A 433 -8.91 -79.71 26.36
C VAL A 433 -7.53 -79.13 26.69
N ASN A 434 -6.49 -79.93 26.50
CA ASN A 434 -5.11 -79.46 26.61
C ASN A 434 -4.60 -78.95 25.26
N LEU A 435 -4.51 -77.62 25.08
CA LEU A 435 -4.01 -77.00 23.85
C LEU A 435 -2.49 -77.18 23.62
N ALA A 436 -1.74 -77.68 24.61
CA ALA A 436 -0.31 -77.94 24.45
C ALA A 436 -0.02 -79.22 23.67
N VAL A 437 -1.02 -80.09 23.51
CA VAL A 437 -0.87 -81.38 22.83
C VAL A 437 -1.92 -81.46 21.74
N ALA A 438 -1.51 -81.83 20.52
CA ALA A 438 -2.47 -82.09 19.45
C ALA A 438 -3.55 -83.08 19.91
N PRO A 439 -4.83 -82.86 19.58
CA PRO A 439 -5.90 -83.73 20.04
C PRO A 439 -5.60 -85.18 19.67
N LYS A 440 -5.69 -86.08 20.64
CA LYS A 440 -5.51 -87.53 20.40
C LYS A 440 -6.83 -88.11 19.88
N ARG A 441 -6.74 -89.07 18.95
CA ARG A 441 -7.89 -89.89 18.56
C ARG A 441 -8.44 -90.60 19.80
N ASN A 442 -9.77 -90.67 19.94
CA ASN A 442 -10.39 -91.43 21.02
C ASN A 442 -10.13 -92.94 20.87
N LEU A 443 -10.58 -93.74 21.84
CA LEU A 443 -10.50 -95.22 21.82
C LEU A 443 -11.10 -95.86 20.56
N PHE A 444 -11.93 -95.15 19.79
CA PHE A 444 -12.54 -95.59 18.54
C PHE A 444 -11.91 -94.96 17.29
N GLY A 445 -10.74 -94.32 17.41
CA GLY A 445 -10.02 -93.72 16.29
C GLY A 445 -10.64 -92.41 15.76
N ARG A 446 -11.72 -91.89 16.36
CA ARG A 446 -12.39 -90.66 15.91
C ARG A 446 -11.84 -89.44 16.64
N PHE A 447 -11.64 -88.35 15.90
CA PHE A 447 -11.35 -87.04 16.47
C PHE A 447 -12.64 -86.40 16.99
N ASN A 448 -12.56 -85.67 18.10
CA ASN A 448 -13.59 -84.68 18.41
C ASN A 448 -13.32 -83.45 17.52
N PRO A 449 -14.17 -83.16 16.51
CA PRO A 449 -13.94 -82.05 15.59
C PRO A 449 -13.83 -80.70 16.31
N GLU A 450 -14.56 -80.49 17.40
CA GLU A 450 -14.49 -79.25 18.18
C GLU A 450 -13.11 -79.06 18.81
N HIS A 451 -12.50 -80.13 19.32
CA HIS A 451 -11.15 -80.07 19.89
C HIS A 451 -10.09 -79.81 18.82
N ALA A 452 -10.26 -80.36 17.62
CA ALA A 452 -9.38 -80.10 16.48
C ALA A 452 -9.44 -78.64 16.03
N THR A 453 -10.64 -78.09 15.86
CA THR A 453 -10.84 -76.68 15.49
C THR A 453 -10.32 -75.72 16.57
N LEU A 454 -10.57 -76.01 17.86
CA LEU A 454 -10.01 -75.23 18.98
C LEU A 454 -8.47 -75.23 18.97
N TYR A 455 -7.86 -76.39 18.71
CA TYR A 455 -6.41 -76.53 18.63
C TYR A 455 -5.82 -75.77 17.43
N GLU A 456 -6.41 -75.90 16.23
CA GLU A 456 -5.96 -75.18 15.03
C GLU A 456 -6.07 -73.67 15.20
N ASN A 457 -7.22 -73.18 15.67
CA ASN A 457 -7.43 -71.75 15.94
C ASN A 457 -6.41 -71.22 16.95
N TYR A 458 -6.09 -72.02 17.99
CA TYR A 458 -5.08 -71.65 18.98
C TYR A 458 -3.67 -71.58 18.37
N GLN A 459 -3.27 -72.56 17.55
CA GLN A 459 -1.97 -72.53 16.88
C GLN A 459 -1.85 -71.35 15.91
N THR A 460 -2.92 -71.03 15.16
CA THR A 460 -2.96 -69.83 14.31
C THR A 460 -2.81 -68.56 15.15
N ALA A 461 -3.59 -68.40 16.22
CA ALA A 461 -3.51 -67.22 17.09
C ALA A 461 -2.13 -67.08 17.73
N ARG A 462 -1.54 -68.19 18.19
CA ARG A 462 -0.19 -68.23 18.75
C ARG A 462 0.87 -67.85 17.72
N HIS A 463 0.83 -68.44 16.52
CA HIS A 463 1.79 -68.13 15.46
C HIS A 463 1.69 -66.65 15.05
N GLN A 464 0.48 -66.11 14.91
CA GLN A 464 0.27 -64.69 14.64
C GLN A 464 0.76 -63.79 15.78
N ALA A 465 0.59 -64.21 17.05
CA ALA A 465 1.17 -63.49 18.19
C ALA A 465 2.71 -63.50 18.17
N GLU A 466 3.34 -64.60 17.76
CA GLU A 466 4.79 -64.72 17.59
C GLU A 466 5.30 -63.84 16.44
N LEU A 467 4.62 -63.83 15.28
CA LEU A 467 4.94 -62.93 14.17
C LEU A 467 4.82 -61.46 14.56
N ASN A 468 3.75 -61.08 15.27
CA ASN A 468 3.60 -59.71 15.77
C ASN A 468 4.64 -59.36 16.83
N ALA A 469 5.05 -60.30 17.68
CA ALA A 469 6.15 -60.08 18.61
C ALA A 469 7.48 -59.83 17.88
N LEU A 470 7.72 -60.51 16.76
CA LEU A 470 8.88 -60.24 15.88
C LEU A 470 8.77 -58.87 15.20
N ALA A 471 7.60 -58.49 14.67
CA ALA A 471 7.37 -57.16 14.10
C ALA A 471 7.61 -56.04 15.13
N VAL A 472 7.13 -56.22 16.36
CA VAL A 472 7.39 -55.30 17.49
C VAL A 472 8.88 -55.22 17.81
N LYS A 473 9.62 -56.32 17.67
CA LYS A 473 11.06 -56.33 17.96
C LYS A 473 11.88 -55.70 16.84
N ASN A 474 11.51 -55.93 15.59
CA ASN A 474 12.35 -55.63 14.44
C ASN A 474 11.92 -54.36 13.69
N GLU A 475 10.62 -54.12 13.52
CA GLU A 475 10.09 -53.03 12.70
C GLU A 475 9.72 -51.80 13.54
N LEU A 476 9.15 -52.00 14.74
CA LEU A 476 8.76 -50.90 15.62
C LEU A 476 9.90 -49.94 15.94
N PRO A 477 11.14 -50.38 16.27
CA PRO A 477 12.25 -49.46 16.52
C PRO A 477 12.60 -48.60 15.31
N ALA A 478 12.45 -49.14 14.08
CA ALA A 478 12.73 -48.39 12.86
C ALA A 478 11.69 -47.28 12.64
N TYR A 479 10.39 -47.58 12.81
CA TYR A 479 9.34 -46.56 12.72
C TYR A 479 9.44 -45.51 13.83
N GLN A 480 9.81 -45.92 15.05
CA GLN A 480 10.06 -44.98 16.15
C GLN A 480 11.25 -44.06 15.87
N ALA A 481 12.33 -44.59 15.30
CA ALA A 481 13.48 -43.79 14.90
C ALA A 481 13.16 -42.83 13.74
N GLU A 482 12.32 -43.25 12.79
CA GLU A 482 11.83 -42.39 11.71
C GLU A 482 10.96 -41.24 12.27
N ILE A 483 10.02 -41.55 13.16
CA ILE A 483 9.18 -40.53 13.81
C ILE A 483 10.04 -39.54 14.60
N ALA A 484 10.94 -40.04 15.45
CA ALA A 484 11.80 -39.17 16.26
C ALA A 484 12.69 -38.25 15.40
N ARG A 485 13.18 -38.75 14.25
CA ARG A 485 13.95 -37.93 13.30
C ARG A 485 13.10 -36.83 12.67
N SER A 486 11.91 -37.17 12.19
CA SER A 486 10.99 -36.23 11.55
C SER A 486 10.42 -35.21 12.53
N GLU A 487 10.16 -35.60 13.78
CA GLU A 487 9.76 -34.66 14.85
C GLU A 487 10.91 -33.70 15.18
N GLY A 488 12.16 -34.17 15.23
CA GLY A 488 13.33 -33.30 15.37
C GLY A 488 13.54 -32.36 14.17
N GLU A 489 13.16 -32.76 12.95
CA GLU A 489 13.14 -31.87 11.77
C GLU A 489 12.06 -30.78 11.89
N GLN A 490 10.85 -31.15 12.33
CA GLN A 490 9.77 -30.19 12.59
C GLN A 490 10.13 -29.17 13.68
N GLU A 491 10.75 -29.62 14.77
CA GLU A 491 11.20 -28.75 15.85
C GLU A 491 12.23 -27.73 15.34
N ARG A 492 13.24 -28.16 14.57
CA ARG A 492 14.21 -27.24 13.94
C ARG A 492 13.55 -26.23 13.00
N ILE A 493 12.55 -26.65 12.22
CA ILE A 493 11.79 -25.72 11.36
C ILE A 493 11.01 -24.71 12.20
N ALA A 494 10.34 -25.14 13.28
CA ALA A 494 9.61 -24.26 14.18
C ALA A 494 10.51 -23.23 14.86
N GLU A 495 11.67 -23.65 15.38
CA GLU A 495 12.68 -22.76 15.94
C GLU A 495 13.21 -21.75 14.90
N THR A 496 13.37 -22.20 13.65
CA THR A 496 13.84 -21.36 12.55
C THR A 496 12.79 -20.30 12.16
N MET A 497 11.51 -20.66 12.14
CA MET A 497 10.42 -19.70 11.90
C MET A 497 10.35 -18.64 13.01
N ALA A 498 10.40 -19.06 14.28
CA ALA A 498 10.41 -18.12 15.41
C ALA A 498 11.62 -17.18 15.38
N TRP A 499 12.79 -17.69 14.97
CA TRP A 499 13.97 -16.87 14.77
C TRP A 499 13.79 -15.87 13.61
N LEU A 500 13.25 -16.29 12.47
CA LEU A 500 12.99 -15.41 11.32
C LEU A 500 12.01 -14.29 11.66
N GLU A 501 10.93 -14.58 12.41
CA GLU A 501 10.00 -13.57 12.91
C GLU A 501 10.71 -12.55 13.80
N SER A 502 11.63 -13.00 14.66
CA SER A 502 12.41 -12.11 15.51
C SER A 502 13.36 -11.20 14.71
N GLU A 503 13.97 -11.71 13.62
CA GLU A 503 14.84 -10.92 12.73
C GLU A 503 14.03 -9.92 11.90
N GLN A 504 12.84 -10.31 11.43
CA GLN A 504 11.94 -9.40 10.74
C GLN A 504 11.56 -8.22 11.64
N GLY A 505 11.27 -8.49 12.92
CA GLY A 505 10.95 -7.45 13.93
C GLY A 505 12.10 -6.51 14.25
N LYS A 506 13.37 -6.98 14.23
CA LYS A 506 14.55 -6.11 14.40
C LYS A 506 14.82 -5.21 13.19
N SER A 507 14.30 -5.61 12.04
CA SER A 507 14.56 -4.93 10.77
C SER A 507 13.57 -3.80 10.46
N GLY A 508 12.36 -3.83 11.04
CA GLY A 508 11.32 -2.80 10.90
C GLY A 508 11.59 -1.60 11.79
#